data_AF-A0A6B3M9D1-F1
#
_entry.id   AF-A0A6B3M9D1-F1
#
_cell.length_a   1.000
_cell.length_b   1.000
_cell.length_c   1.000
_cell.angle_alpha   90.00
_cell.angle_beta   90.00
_cell.angle_gamma   90.00
#
_symmetry.space_group_name_H-M   'P 1'
#
loop_
_entity.id
_entity.type
_entity.pdbx_description
1 polymer ?
#
loop_
_entity_poly.entity_id
_entity_poly.type
_entity_poly.pdbx_seq_one_letter_code
_entity_poly.pdbx_strand_id
1 'polypeptide(L)'
;MTYDPTKLDDLEMLNLLAKGLIDYLEQVRGGEKDPFPYPDALLRGFNQLAIACALQGIERAKRPKSIPEFVEIWGALPLAAWPLQLDSVASYGLNTKDFLIEPDSGDYPTRLCQELAEIDSICNRPTRPTRAVQRNRINASALP
;
A
#
# COMPACT_ATOMS: atom_id res chain seq x y z
N MET A 1 0.63 28.67 -5.13
CA MET A 1 1.07 27.40 -4.54
C MET A 1 2.24 26.92 -5.37
N THR A 2 3.41 26.82 -4.77
CA THR A 2 4.65 26.39 -5.44
C THR A 2 4.64 24.86 -5.49
N TYR A 3 4.69 24.33 -6.72
CA TYR A 3 4.82 22.91 -7.00
C TYR A 3 6.11 22.36 -6.38
N ASP A 4 5.99 21.40 -5.47
CA ASP A 4 7.11 20.68 -4.88
C ASP A 4 7.04 19.22 -5.36
N PRO A 5 7.81 18.85 -6.39
CA PRO A 5 7.80 17.48 -6.93
C PRO A 5 8.27 16.47 -5.90
N THR A 6 8.80 16.93 -4.76
CA THR A 6 9.34 16.12 -3.70
C THR A 6 8.31 15.89 -2.58
N LYS A 7 7.01 15.84 -2.92
CA LYS A 7 5.93 15.45 -1.99
C LYS A 7 5.04 14.39 -2.62
N LEU A 8 4.63 13.37 -1.86
CA LEU A 8 3.60 12.43 -2.27
C LEU A 8 2.23 13.14 -2.19
N ASP A 9 1.87 13.83 -3.27
CA ASP A 9 0.54 14.43 -3.43
C ASP A 9 -0.41 13.37 -4.02
N ASP A 10 -1.57 13.19 -3.38
CA ASP A 10 -2.60 12.26 -3.85
C ASP A 10 -2.96 12.49 -5.30
N LEU A 11 -3.02 13.76 -5.70
CA LEU A 11 -3.33 14.14 -7.07
C LEU A 11 -2.24 13.67 -8.04
N GLU A 12 -0.97 13.76 -7.66
CA GLU A 12 0.14 13.27 -8.48
C GLU A 12 0.15 11.75 -8.58
N MET A 13 -0.05 11.04 -7.46
CA MET A 13 -0.19 9.57 -7.46
C MET A 13 -1.32 9.14 -8.38
N LEU A 14 -2.50 9.75 -8.25
CA LEU A 14 -3.66 9.45 -9.08
C LEU A 14 -3.40 9.77 -10.57
N ASN A 15 -2.71 10.88 -10.87
CA ASN A 15 -2.32 11.22 -12.23
C ASN A 15 -1.33 10.21 -12.83
N LEU A 16 -0.34 9.76 -12.07
CA LEU A 16 0.62 8.74 -12.48
C LEU A 16 -0.08 7.41 -12.77
N LEU A 17 -0.96 6.97 -11.86
CA LEU A 17 -1.76 5.77 -12.03
C LEU A 17 -2.68 5.86 -13.27
N ALA A 18 -3.40 6.98 -13.42
CA ALA A 18 -4.31 7.18 -14.54
C ALA A 18 -3.57 7.17 -15.89
N LYS A 19 -2.46 7.91 -16.00
CA LYS A 19 -1.63 7.92 -17.21
C LYS A 19 -1.07 6.54 -17.51
N GLY A 20 -0.47 5.90 -16.50
CA GLY A 20 0.12 4.57 -16.65
C GLY A 20 -0.90 3.49 -17.02
N LEU A 21 -2.12 3.56 -16.50
CA LEU A 21 -3.22 2.66 -16.87
C LEU A 21 -3.65 2.82 -18.32
N ILE A 22 -3.69 4.05 -18.85
CA ILE A 22 -3.99 4.29 -20.26
C ILE A 22 -2.94 3.62 -21.14
N ASP A 23 -1.65 3.89 -20.88
CA ASP A 23 -0.53 3.32 -21.64
C ASP A 23 -0.52 1.77 -21.56
N TYR A 24 -0.77 1.21 -20.37
CA TYR A 24 -0.87 -0.24 -20.16
C TYR A 24 -2.03 -0.86 -20.96
N LEU A 25 -3.20 -0.22 -20.96
CA LEU A 25 -4.35 -0.70 -21.73
C LEU A 25 -4.12 -0.62 -23.24
N GLU A 26 -3.37 0.36 -23.72
CA GLU A 26 -2.95 0.43 -25.12
C GLU A 26 -2.05 -0.74 -25.51
N GLN A 27 -1.08 -1.09 -24.65
CA GLN A 27 -0.23 -2.28 -24.85
C GLN A 27 -1.05 -3.58 -24.89
N VAL A 28 -1.99 -3.76 -23.95
CA VAL A 28 -2.89 -4.92 -23.93
C VAL A 28 -3.75 -5.00 -25.19
N ARG A 29 -4.31 -3.86 -25.63
CA ARG A 29 -5.06 -3.79 -26.90
C ARG A 29 -4.20 -4.07 -28.13
N GLY A 30 -2.90 -3.79 -28.05
CA GLY A 30 -1.90 -4.17 -29.04
C GLY A 30 -1.58 -5.67 -29.09
N GLY A 31 -2.13 -6.47 -28.16
CA GLY A 31 -1.98 -7.92 -28.11
C GLY A 31 -1.00 -8.43 -27.05
N GLU A 32 -0.43 -7.54 -26.22
CA GLU A 32 0.46 -7.94 -25.13
C GLU A 32 -0.35 -8.46 -23.95
N LYS A 33 -0.25 -9.77 -23.67
CA LYS A 33 -1.02 -10.43 -22.60
C LYS A 33 -0.54 -10.07 -21.19
N ASP A 34 0.73 -9.68 -21.05
CA ASP A 34 1.34 -9.18 -19.82
C ASP A 34 2.38 -8.12 -20.24
N PRO A 35 1.97 -6.85 -20.39
CA PRO A 35 2.84 -5.80 -20.88
C PRO A 35 4.05 -5.62 -19.97
N PHE A 36 5.22 -6.02 -20.47
CA PHE A 36 6.50 -5.85 -19.78
C PHE A 36 7.56 -5.39 -20.78
N PRO A 37 8.33 -4.33 -20.48
CA PRO A 37 8.33 -3.55 -19.24
C PRO A 37 7.07 -2.71 -19.03
N TYR A 38 6.64 -2.57 -17.78
CA TYR A 38 5.48 -1.74 -17.42
C TYR A 38 5.74 -0.25 -17.71
N PRO A 39 4.71 0.53 -18.07
CA PRO A 39 4.87 1.98 -18.26
C PRO A 39 5.44 2.66 -17.00
N ASP A 40 6.40 3.58 -17.19
CA ASP A 40 7.08 4.28 -16.09
C ASP A 40 6.11 4.98 -15.13
N ALA A 41 5.09 5.65 -15.68
CA ALA A 41 4.06 6.31 -14.89
C ALA A 41 3.31 5.31 -14.00
N LEU A 42 3.02 4.10 -14.52
CA LEU A 42 2.32 3.05 -13.77
C LEU A 42 3.18 2.50 -12.65
N LEU A 43 4.46 2.24 -12.92
CA LEU A 43 5.44 1.81 -11.91
C LEU A 43 5.56 2.82 -10.78
N ARG A 44 5.72 4.10 -11.11
CA ARG A 44 5.85 5.17 -10.13
C ARG A 44 4.58 5.34 -9.31
N GLY A 45 3.41 5.40 -9.96
CA GLY A 45 2.12 5.51 -9.27
C GLY A 45 1.84 4.32 -8.35
N PHE A 46 2.15 3.10 -8.80
CA PHE A 46 1.99 1.89 -8.01
C PHE A 46 2.90 1.89 -6.76
N ASN A 47 4.16 2.32 -6.91
CA ASN A 47 5.07 2.44 -5.77
C ASN A 47 4.55 3.45 -4.74
N GLN A 48 4.09 4.62 -5.19
CA GLN A 48 3.49 5.62 -4.30
C GLN A 48 2.25 5.07 -3.57
N LEU A 49 1.39 4.34 -4.28
CA LEU A 49 0.21 3.69 -3.70
C LEU A 49 0.58 2.66 -2.62
N ALA A 50 1.58 1.81 -2.90
CA ALA A 50 2.05 0.80 -1.97
C ALA A 50 2.61 1.43 -0.68
N ILE A 51 3.37 2.51 -0.82
CA ILE A 51 3.90 3.29 0.30
C ILE A 51 2.76 3.95 1.10
N ALA A 52 1.80 4.58 0.43
CA ALA A 52 0.64 5.20 1.07
C ALA A 52 -0.17 4.19 1.91
N CYS A 53 -0.38 2.99 1.38
CA CYS A 53 -1.04 1.91 2.12
C CYS A 53 -0.25 1.46 3.36
N ALA A 54 1.08 1.43 3.26
CA ALA A 54 1.95 1.08 4.38
C ALA A 54 1.91 2.11 5.49
N LEU A 55 1.99 3.39 5.15
CA LEU A 55 1.93 4.49 6.10
C LEU A 55 0.59 4.55 6.86
N GLN A 56 -0.51 4.21 6.19
CA GLN A 56 -1.83 4.13 6.84
C GLN A 56 -2.08 2.82 7.60
N GLY A 57 -1.09 1.93 7.67
CA GLY A 57 -1.18 0.67 8.41
C GLY A 57 -2.18 -0.33 7.83
N ILE A 58 -2.52 -0.22 6.55
CA ILE A 58 -3.42 -1.15 5.85
C ILE A 58 -2.77 -2.52 5.82
N GLU A 59 -3.42 -3.62 6.20
CA GLU A 59 -2.76 -4.94 6.20
C GLU A 59 -2.18 -5.32 4.82
N ARG A 60 -0.98 -5.92 4.78
CA ARG A 60 -0.33 -6.31 3.51
C ARG A 60 -1.21 -7.22 2.64
N ALA A 61 -2.03 -8.06 3.25
CA ALA A 61 -2.98 -8.93 2.56
C ALA A 61 -4.09 -8.17 1.81
N LYS A 62 -4.37 -6.92 2.21
CA LYS A 62 -5.37 -6.03 1.62
C LYS A 62 -4.77 -5.06 0.61
N ARG A 63 -3.45 -5.04 0.42
CA ARG A 63 -2.74 -4.17 -0.53
C ARG A 63 -2.48 -4.89 -1.85
N PRO A 64 -2.39 -4.18 -2.98
CA PRO A 64 -1.98 -4.81 -4.22
C PRO A 64 -0.50 -5.21 -4.15
N LYS A 65 -0.15 -6.38 -4.68
CA LYS A 65 1.21 -6.96 -4.60
C LYS A 65 1.97 -6.83 -5.91
N SER A 66 1.27 -6.63 -7.03
CA SER A 66 1.83 -6.41 -8.35
C SER A 66 0.99 -5.43 -9.16
N ILE A 67 1.54 -4.93 -10.28
CA ILE A 67 0.80 -4.09 -11.22
C ILE A 67 -0.38 -4.85 -11.83
N PRO A 68 -0.26 -6.10 -12.34
CA PRO A 68 -1.41 -6.85 -12.83
C PRO A 68 -2.54 -6.99 -11.79
N GLU A 69 -2.20 -7.34 -10.54
CA GLU A 69 -3.19 -7.44 -9.46
C GLU A 69 -3.84 -6.08 -9.14
N PHE A 70 -3.06 -5.00 -9.17
CA PHE A 70 -3.58 -3.65 -9.04
C PHE A 70 -4.61 -3.35 -10.13
N VAL A 71 -4.29 -3.61 -11.41
CA VAL A 71 -5.21 -3.32 -12.52
C VAL A 71 -6.49 -4.15 -12.40
N GLU A 72 -6.36 -5.45 -12.12
CA GLU A 72 -7.50 -6.38 -12.06
C GLU A 72 -8.44 -6.12 -10.88
N ILE A 73 -7.90 -5.76 -9.71
CA ILE A 73 -8.68 -5.64 -8.49
C ILE A 73 -8.98 -4.17 -8.17
N TRP A 74 -7.94 -3.36 -7.97
CA TRP A 74 -8.08 -1.99 -7.49
C TRP A 74 -8.49 -1.02 -8.61
N GLY A 75 -7.92 -1.19 -9.80
CA GLY A 75 -8.27 -0.40 -10.99
C GLY A 75 -9.72 -0.63 -11.45
N ALA A 76 -10.34 -1.74 -11.07
CA ALA A 76 -11.74 -2.03 -11.34
C ALA A 76 -12.72 -1.43 -10.30
N LEU A 77 -12.22 -0.95 -9.16
CA LEU A 77 -13.03 -0.39 -8.08
C LEU A 77 -13.09 1.15 -8.17
N PRO A 78 -14.22 1.78 -7.80
CA PRO A 78 -14.25 3.22 -7.64
C PRO A 78 -13.27 3.64 -6.52
N LEU A 79 -12.64 4.82 -6.67
CA LEU A 79 -11.66 5.33 -5.69
C LEU A 79 -12.18 5.34 -4.25
N ALA A 80 -13.48 5.61 -4.05
CA ALA A 80 -14.12 5.61 -2.73
C ALA A 80 -14.17 4.23 -2.05
N ALA A 81 -13.97 3.13 -2.80
CA ALA A 81 -13.91 1.77 -2.29
C ALA A 81 -12.47 1.30 -1.99
N TRP A 82 -11.47 2.13 -2.27
CA TRP A 82 -10.10 1.80 -1.93
C TRP A 82 -9.93 1.81 -0.41
N PRO A 83 -9.20 0.85 0.18
CA PRO A 83 -8.87 0.86 1.59
C PRO A 83 -7.75 1.88 1.88
N LEU A 84 -7.89 3.12 1.39
CA LEU A 84 -6.94 4.20 1.50
C LEU A 84 -7.68 5.53 1.72
N GLN A 85 -7.27 6.30 2.71
CA GLN A 85 -7.75 7.67 2.95
C GLN A 85 -6.81 8.65 2.26
N LEU A 86 -7.17 9.16 1.08
CA LEU A 86 -6.27 10.00 0.29
C LEU A 86 -5.80 11.23 1.09
N ASP A 87 -6.69 11.96 1.75
CA ASP A 87 -6.38 13.13 2.59
C ASP A 87 -5.32 12.91 3.69
N SER A 88 -5.12 11.67 4.14
CA SER A 88 -4.06 11.30 5.08
C SER A 88 -2.67 11.17 4.42
N VAL A 89 -2.58 10.81 3.14
CA VAL A 89 -1.32 10.51 2.46
C VAL A 89 -0.45 11.77 2.31
N ALA A 90 -1.07 12.90 1.95
CA ALA A 90 -0.40 14.20 1.82
C ALA A 90 0.32 14.65 3.12
N SER A 91 -0.05 14.11 4.28
CA SER A 91 0.52 14.47 5.58
C SER A 91 1.88 13.83 5.87
N TYR A 92 2.30 12.80 5.13
CA TYR A 92 3.52 12.04 5.44
C TYR A 92 4.82 12.63 4.89
N GLY A 93 4.75 13.67 4.04
CA GLY A 93 5.93 14.46 3.64
C GLY A 93 7.02 13.69 2.87
N LEU A 94 6.67 12.58 2.21
CA LEU A 94 7.59 11.78 1.39
C LEU A 94 7.94 12.45 0.07
N ASN A 95 9.13 12.21 -0.48
CA ASN A 95 9.72 13.00 -1.55
C ASN A 95 10.18 12.20 -2.79
N THR A 96 10.53 12.81 -3.92
CA THR A 96 10.93 12.07 -5.15
C THR A 96 12.21 11.26 -5.02
N LYS A 97 12.97 11.46 -3.94
CA LYS A 97 14.17 10.69 -3.60
C LYS A 97 13.86 9.53 -2.65
N ASP A 98 12.60 9.38 -2.25
CA ASP A 98 12.13 8.30 -1.40
C ASP A 98 11.83 7.08 -2.27
N PHE A 99 12.89 6.31 -2.55
CA PHE A 99 12.81 5.04 -3.25
C PHE A 99 12.65 3.89 -2.24
N LEU A 100 12.08 2.76 -2.66
CA LEU A 100 12.10 1.52 -1.86
C LEU A 100 13.37 0.69 -2.09
N ILE A 101 13.93 0.80 -3.30
CA ILE A 101 15.14 0.12 -3.73
C ILE A 101 16.07 1.18 -4.30
N GLU A 102 17.34 1.14 -3.93
CA GLU A 102 18.31 2.08 -4.50
C GLU A 102 18.58 1.77 -5.98
N PRO A 103 18.44 2.77 -6.88
CA PRO A 103 18.56 2.55 -8.32
C PRO A 103 19.99 2.23 -8.79
N ASP A 104 21.03 2.63 -8.04
CA ASP A 104 22.42 2.59 -8.51
C ASP A 104 23.35 1.67 -7.71
N SER A 105 22.88 1.05 -6.62
CA SER A 105 23.75 0.31 -5.69
C SER A 105 23.52 -1.21 -5.66
N GLY A 106 22.71 -1.75 -6.58
CA GLY A 106 22.54 -3.20 -6.74
C GLY A 106 21.33 -3.76 -5.97
N ASP A 107 20.18 -3.11 -6.12
CA ASP A 107 18.88 -3.56 -5.58
C ASP A 107 18.79 -3.64 -4.05
N TYR A 108 19.58 -2.85 -3.32
CA TYR A 108 19.48 -2.82 -1.85
C TYR A 108 18.23 -2.06 -1.39
N PRO A 109 17.52 -2.57 -0.36
CA PRO A 109 16.39 -1.88 0.24
C PRO A 109 16.87 -0.59 0.90
N THR A 110 16.19 0.52 0.59
CA THR A 110 16.50 1.83 1.18
C THR A 110 16.13 1.87 2.66
N ARG A 111 16.60 2.93 3.35
CA ARG A 111 16.16 3.23 4.72
C ARG A 111 14.64 3.35 4.83
N LEU A 112 13.97 3.96 3.84
CA LEU A 112 12.52 4.03 3.80
C LEU A 112 11.89 2.63 3.73
N CYS A 113 12.44 1.73 2.92
CA CYS A 113 11.97 0.34 2.88
C CYS A 113 12.08 -0.35 4.23
N GLN A 114 13.17 -0.10 4.98
CA GLN A 114 13.35 -0.63 6.33
C GLN A 114 12.34 -0.04 7.32
N GLU A 115 12.13 1.27 7.30
CA GLU A 115 11.15 1.97 8.15
C GLU A 115 9.71 1.48 7.88
N LEU A 116 9.35 1.27 6.60
CA LEU A 116 8.07 0.69 6.23
C LEU A 116 7.94 -0.78 6.64
N ALA A 117 9.03 -1.56 6.60
CA ALA A 117 9.03 -2.94 7.08
C ALA A 117 8.81 -3.03 8.61
N GLU A 118 9.32 -2.06 9.37
CA GLU A 118 9.03 -1.92 10.80
C GLU A 118 7.55 -1.61 11.05
N ILE A 119 6.97 -0.69 10.28
CA ILE A 119 5.53 -0.40 10.33
C ILE A 119 4.70 -1.64 9.98
N ASP A 120 5.06 -2.36 8.91
CA ASP A 120 4.37 -3.59 8.48
C ASP A 120 4.45 -4.70 9.54
N SER A 121 5.60 -4.84 10.20
CA SER A 121 5.76 -5.84 11.26
C SER A 121 5.03 -5.46 12.55
N ILE A 122 4.75 -4.17 12.77
CA ILE A 122 3.83 -3.70 13.83
C ILE A 122 2.37 -4.01 13.44
N CYS A 123 1.96 -3.72 12.20
CA CYS A 123 0.62 -3.97 11.69
C CYS A 123 0.28 -5.47 11.59
N ASN A 124 1.28 -6.34 11.36
CA ASN A 124 1.11 -7.80 11.29
C ASN A 124 1.24 -8.51 12.64
N ARG A 125 1.40 -7.79 13.77
CA ARG A 125 1.35 -8.47 15.08
C ARG A 125 -0.06 -9.01 15.30
N PRO A 126 -0.24 -10.32 15.52
CA PRO A 126 -1.53 -10.81 15.97
C PRO A 126 -1.86 -10.11 17.29
N THR A 127 -2.93 -9.32 17.31
CA THR A 127 -3.51 -8.82 18.56
C THR A 127 -3.76 -10.02 19.45
N ARG A 128 -2.92 -10.18 20.48
CA ARG A 128 -3.03 -11.24 21.46
C ARG A 128 -4.47 -11.20 21.98
N PRO A 129 -5.25 -12.30 21.90
CA PRO A 129 -6.58 -12.29 22.49
C PRO A 129 -6.41 -11.97 23.97
N THR A 130 -7.06 -10.90 24.42
CA THR A 130 -7.12 -10.52 25.83
C THR A 130 -7.59 -11.76 26.58
N ARG A 131 -6.70 -12.35 27.38
CA ARG A 131 -7.01 -13.49 28.24
C ARG A 131 -8.18 -13.05 29.11
N ALA A 132 -9.39 -13.49 28.78
CA ALA A 132 -10.52 -13.36 29.68
C ALA A 132 -10.11 -14.10 30.95
N VAL A 133 -9.94 -13.34 32.03
CA VAL A 133 -9.68 -13.87 33.36
C VAL A 133 -10.90 -14.71 33.72
N GLN A 134 -10.77 -16.03 33.58
CA GLN A 134 -11.76 -17.00 34.01
C GLN A 134 -11.75 -16.99 35.54
N ARG A 135 -12.48 -16.02 36.12
CA ARG A 135 -12.70 -15.93 37.57
C ARG A 135 -13.67 -17.03 37.95
N ASN A 136 -13.13 -18.00 38.69
CA ASN A 136 -13.78 -19.01 39.50
C ASN A 136 -15.26 -18.75 39.83
N ARG A 137 -16.13 -19.71 39.48
CA ARG A 137 -17.31 -20.04 40.29
C ARG A 137 -17.10 -21.40 40.93
N ILE A 138 -16.41 -21.38 42.06
CA ILE A 138 -16.69 -22.34 43.13
C ILE A 138 -17.87 -21.72 43.86
N ASN A 139 -19.02 -22.39 43.89
CA ASN A 139 -19.92 -22.31 45.03
C ASN A 139 -20.70 -23.61 45.14
N ALA A 140 -20.37 -24.33 46.20
CA ALA A 140 -21.16 -25.39 46.78
C ALA A 140 -22.48 -24.81 47.30
N SER A 141 -23.58 -25.52 47.08
CA SER A 141 -24.84 -25.45 47.84
C SER A 141 -25.52 -26.79 47.54
N ALA A 142 -25.25 -27.82 48.34
CA ALA A 142 -26.04 -28.20 49.52
C ALA A 142 -27.42 -28.81 49.13
N LEU A 143 -27.52 -30.11 49.39
CA LEU A 143 -28.73 -30.94 49.52
C LEU A 143 -29.85 -30.25 50.33
N PRO A 144 -31.12 -30.62 50.12
CA PRO A 144 -31.67 -31.90 50.59
C PRO A 144 -32.04 -32.88 49.47
#